data_AF-A0A8T5N3N7-F1
#
_entry.id   AF-A0A8T5N3N7-F1
#
_cell.length_a   1.000
_cell.length_b   1.000
_cell.length_c   1.000
_cell.angle_alpha   90.00
_cell.angle_beta   90.00
_cell.angle_gamma   90.00
#
_symmetry.space_group_name_H-M   'P 1'
#
loop_
_entity.id
_entity.type
_entity.pdbx_description
1 polymer ?
#
loop_
_entity_poly.entity_id
_entity_poly.type
_entity_poly.pdbx_seq_one_letter_code
_entity_poly.pdbx_strand_id
1 'polypeptide(L)'
;LKTGGFPAFITKLNGIEVATEIRKQPKASGKTPYIIMVTSKSGQENMLLALEAGVDDFISKPIDSSILISRIKVVERQRKELTTNAMSILMEEHIALARMSRVFETLAEKIGKNPLSNALLEWVSSTAIMLDTKVHHKKEDIFMMIFLERVLKEHGESPNSRIFSRTSLKTIEDEHEELKIILADIQNKVKWYLEKKKGADLTLKKAINDYVHLLQIHMEREDKYLFPLSYKYLTEDDMGRMLAEFENVELKVGIKKLDKRLEQIIKAEAILNIK
;
A
#
# COMPACT_ATOMS: atom_id res chain seq x y z
N LEU A 1 -12.70 -2.46 26.32
CA LEU A 1 -11.54 -3.23 25.80
C LEU A 1 -11.26 -4.36 26.77
N LYS A 2 -11.69 -5.59 26.46
CA LYS A 2 -11.38 -6.77 27.28
C LYS A 2 -9.88 -7.03 27.17
N THR A 3 -9.17 -6.92 28.27
CA THR A 3 -7.76 -7.29 28.44
C THR A 3 -7.63 -8.79 28.19
N GLY A 4 -7.18 -9.17 27.00
CA GLY A 4 -6.79 -10.55 26.69
C GLY A 4 -5.59 -10.92 27.54
N GLY A 5 -5.83 -11.62 28.65
CA GLY A 5 -4.76 -12.24 29.43
C GLY A 5 -3.99 -13.23 28.54
N PHE A 6 -2.66 -13.18 28.60
CA PHE A 6 -1.81 -14.20 28.00
C PHE A 6 -2.25 -15.60 28.49
N PRO A 7 -2.35 -16.60 27.60
CA PRO A 7 -2.78 -17.94 27.99
C PRO A 7 -1.84 -18.52 29.07
N ALA A 8 -2.44 -19.13 30.12
CA ALA A 8 -1.76 -19.65 31.30
C ALA A 8 -0.69 -20.74 31.05
N PHE A 9 -0.51 -21.18 29.80
CA PHE A 9 0.54 -22.12 29.39
C PHE A 9 1.93 -21.45 29.26
N ILE A 10 1.98 -20.17 28.90
CA ILE A 10 3.24 -19.44 28.68
C ILE A 10 3.99 -19.15 30.00
N THR A 11 3.29 -19.16 31.14
CA THR A 11 3.90 -18.86 32.45
C THR A 11 4.78 -19.98 33.01
N LYS A 12 4.81 -21.17 32.38
CA LYS A 12 5.66 -22.30 32.77
C LYS A 12 6.90 -22.49 31.90
N LEU A 13 6.94 -21.87 30.72
CA LEU A 13 8.05 -22.01 29.77
C LEU A 13 9.04 -20.87 29.95
N ASN A 14 10.33 -21.18 29.88
CA ASN A 14 11.37 -20.17 29.80
C ASN A 14 11.47 -19.60 28.35
N GLY A 15 12.17 -18.49 28.17
CA GLY A 15 12.23 -17.80 26.87
C GLY A 15 12.77 -18.65 25.71
N ILE A 16 13.66 -19.62 25.99
CA ILE A 16 14.24 -20.53 24.99
C ILE A 16 13.20 -21.59 24.57
N GLU A 17 12.48 -22.16 25.54
CA GLU A 17 11.37 -23.07 25.28
C GLU A 17 10.26 -22.39 24.49
N VAL A 18 9.92 -21.14 24.81
CA VAL A 18 8.97 -20.33 24.04
C VAL A 18 9.43 -20.16 22.60
N ALA A 19 10.70 -19.82 22.36
CA ALA A 19 11.24 -19.68 21.00
C ALA A 19 11.14 -20.99 20.22
N THR A 20 11.49 -22.10 20.86
CA THR A 20 11.43 -23.45 20.28
C THR A 20 10.00 -23.83 19.88
N GLU A 21 9.01 -23.56 20.75
CA GLU A 21 7.60 -23.83 20.45
C GLU A 21 7.07 -22.93 19.34
N ILE A 22 7.47 -21.65 19.28
CA ILE A 22 7.14 -20.76 18.16
C ILE A 22 7.68 -21.31 16.83
N ARG A 23 8.89 -21.88 16.83
CA ARG A 23 9.50 -22.46 15.62
C ARG A 23 8.84 -23.77 15.18
N LYS A 24 8.23 -24.53 16.09
CA LYS A 24 7.48 -25.77 15.80
C LYS A 24 6.08 -25.53 15.24
N GLN A 25 5.50 -24.34 15.45
CA GLN A 25 4.14 -24.06 14.98
C GLN A 25 4.08 -24.00 13.45
N PRO A 26 3.01 -24.55 12.83
CA PRO A 26 2.75 -24.36 11.41
C PRO A 26 2.69 -22.86 11.10
N LYS A 27 3.34 -22.44 10.01
CA LYS A 27 3.36 -21.03 9.60
C LYS A 27 1.97 -20.59 9.17
N ALA A 28 1.14 -20.13 10.10
CA ALA A 28 -0.25 -19.73 9.86
C ALA A 28 -0.39 -18.61 8.80
N SER A 29 0.68 -17.86 8.54
CA SER A 29 0.76 -16.78 7.53
C SER A 29 1.91 -16.97 6.53
N GLY A 30 2.47 -18.17 6.41
CA GLY A 30 3.66 -18.45 5.58
C GLY A 30 4.98 -17.86 6.11
N LYS A 31 4.91 -16.91 7.04
CA LYS A 31 6.08 -16.17 7.56
C LYS A 31 6.52 -16.67 8.93
N THR A 32 7.84 -16.74 9.11
CA THR A 32 8.46 -17.05 10.40
C THR A 32 8.57 -15.75 11.22
N PRO A 33 8.05 -15.68 12.46
CA PRO A 33 8.15 -14.47 13.27
C PRO A 33 9.61 -14.20 13.66
N TYR A 34 10.01 -12.93 13.65
CA TYR A 34 11.32 -12.52 14.15
C TYR A 34 11.28 -12.47 15.69
N ILE A 35 12.21 -13.14 16.35
CA ILE A 35 12.26 -13.32 17.80
C ILE A 35 13.45 -12.54 18.35
N ILE A 36 13.17 -11.45 19.07
CA ILE A 36 14.17 -10.74 19.89
C ILE A 36 14.05 -11.21 21.34
N MET A 37 15.08 -11.87 21.86
CA MET A 37 15.12 -12.31 23.25
C MET A 37 15.70 -11.25 24.17
N VAL A 38 14.95 -10.83 25.19
CA VAL A 38 15.46 -9.93 26.22
C VAL A 38 15.81 -10.70 27.49
N THR A 39 17.08 -10.69 27.89
CA THR A 39 17.57 -11.56 28.98
C THR A 39 18.53 -10.86 29.95
N SER A 40 18.51 -11.25 31.23
CA SER A 40 19.55 -10.88 32.20
C SER A 40 20.74 -11.86 32.20
N LYS A 41 20.62 -12.99 31.49
CA LYS A 41 21.68 -14.00 31.36
C LYS A 41 22.57 -13.64 30.16
N SER A 42 23.63 -12.87 30.39
CA SER A 42 24.51 -12.30 29.35
C SER A 42 25.77 -13.14 29.05
N GLY A 43 25.80 -14.43 29.39
CA GLY A 43 26.92 -15.33 29.10
C GLY A 43 26.89 -15.90 27.66
N GLN A 44 28.06 -16.11 27.05
CA GLN A 44 28.21 -16.67 25.69
C GLN A 44 27.45 -18.00 25.50
N GLU A 45 27.46 -18.86 26.52
CA GLU A 45 26.75 -20.15 26.50
C GLU A 45 25.22 -19.99 26.40
N ASN A 46 24.65 -19.01 27.10
CA ASN A 46 23.21 -18.73 27.04
C ASN A 46 22.81 -18.11 25.70
N MET A 47 23.70 -17.32 25.09
CA MET A 47 23.49 -16.77 23.75
C MET A 47 23.49 -17.87 22.69
N LEU A 48 24.42 -18.83 22.79
CA LEU A 48 24.48 -19.97 21.88
C LEU A 48 23.19 -20.81 21.95
N LEU A 49 22.75 -21.15 23.16
CA LEU A 49 21.49 -21.88 23.37
C LEU A 49 20.26 -21.13 22.84
N ALA A 50 20.23 -19.80 22.97
CA ALA A 50 19.15 -18.98 22.41
C ALA A 50 19.13 -19.04 20.87
N LEU A 51 20.30 -18.93 20.23
CA LEU A 51 20.43 -19.03 18.77
C LEU A 51 20.01 -20.43 18.27
N GLU A 52 20.44 -21.50 18.94
CA GLU A 52 20.06 -22.88 18.61
C GLU A 52 18.54 -23.13 18.72
N ALA A 53 17.89 -22.47 19.68
CA ALA A 53 16.43 -22.50 19.83
C ALA A 53 15.68 -21.64 18.79
N GLY A 54 16.41 -20.98 17.87
CA GLY A 54 15.85 -20.21 16.78
C GLY A 54 15.52 -18.75 17.13
N VAL A 55 16.14 -18.18 18.15
CA VAL A 55 16.10 -16.73 18.42
C VAL A 55 16.89 -15.99 17.34
N ASP A 56 16.37 -14.88 16.83
CA ASP A 56 17.01 -14.12 15.75
C ASP A 56 17.91 -12.99 16.26
N ASP A 57 17.61 -12.43 17.44
CA ASP A 57 18.42 -11.39 18.09
C ASP A 57 18.23 -11.44 19.60
N PHE A 58 19.14 -10.84 20.37
CA PHE A 58 19.04 -10.76 21.81
C PHE A 58 19.52 -9.43 22.37
N ILE A 59 18.92 -9.01 23.49
CA ILE A 59 19.22 -7.76 24.18
C ILE A 59 19.39 -8.05 25.68
N SER A 60 20.49 -7.58 26.26
CA SER A 60 20.73 -7.68 27.69
C SER A 60 19.86 -6.72 28.48
N LYS A 61 19.37 -7.13 29.65
CA LYS A 61 18.77 -6.22 30.63
C LYS A 61 19.86 -5.42 31.38
N PRO A 62 19.59 -4.17 31.79
CA PRO A 62 18.36 -3.40 31.54
C PRO A 62 18.20 -2.99 30.07
N ILE A 63 16.96 -2.91 29.58
CA ILE A 63 16.69 -2.60 28.18
C ILE A 63 17.03 -1.14 27.91
N ASP A 64 17.89 -0.89 26.94
CA ASP A 64 18.02 0.42 26.30
C ASP A 64 17.01 0.53 25.17
N SER A 65 16.03 1.43 25.34
CA SER A 65 14.97 1.68 24.35
C SER A 65 15.52 2.11 22.99
N SER A 66 16.62 2.85 22.95
CA SER A 66 17.22 3.30 21.69
C SER A 66 17.79 2.13 20.89
N ILE A 67 18.43 1.17 21.59
CA ILE A 67 18.97 -0.06 21.00
C ILE A 67 17.82 -0.95 20.50
N LEU A 68 16.78 -1.16 21.31
CA LEU A 68 15.62 -1.96 20.90
C LEU A 68 14.94 -1.38 19.66
N ILE A 69 14.73 -0.06 19.62
CA ILE A 69 14.15 0.63 18.45
C ILE A 69 15.05 0.47 17.22
N SER A 70 16.37 0.57 17.38
CA SER A 70 17.32 0.37 16.28
C SER A 70 17.26 -1.05 15.72
N ARG A 71 17.22 -2.08 16.59
CA ARG A 71 17.08 -3.49 16.16
C ARG A 71 15.78 -3.72 15.40
N ILE A 72 14.65 -3.20 15.90
CA ILE A 72 13.36 -3.27 15.21
C ILE A 72 13.46 -2.63 13.83
N LYS A 73 14.02 -1.42 13.71
CA LYS A 73 14.18 -0.73 12.42
C LYS A 73 15.05 -1.51 11.43
N VAL A 74 16.10 -2.18 11.88
CA VAL A 74 16.94 -3.05 11.04
C VAL A 74 16.15 -4.24 10.52
N VAL A 75 15.35 -4.90 11.36
CA VAL A 75 14.49 -6.01 10.96
C VAL A 75 13.41 -5.56 9.99
N GLU A 76 12.77 -4.41 10.24
CA GLU A 76 11.81 -3.81 9.32
C GLU A 76 12.46 -3.50 7.96
N ARG A 77 13.69 -2.97 7.97
CA ARG A 77 14.44 -2.69 6.76
C ARG A 77 14.82 -3.96 6.01
N GLN A 78 15.34 -4.99 6.69
CA GLN A 78 15.68 -6.27 6.06
C GLN A 78 14.45 -6.97 5.50
N ARG A 79 13.30 -6.91 6.19
CA ARG A 79 12.03 -7.43 5.68
C ARG A 79 11.53 -6.65 4.45
N LYS A 80 11.81 -5.35 4.36
CA LYS A 80 11.54 -4.53 3.18
C LYS A 80 12.53 -4.80 2.03
N GLU A 81 13.80 -5.04 2.35
CA GLU A 81 14.88 -5.24 1.37
C GLU A 81 14.93 -6.67 0.80
N LEU A 82 14.37 -7.68 1.48
CA LEU A 82 14.44 -9.09 1.05
C LEU A 82 13.34 -9.55 0.09
N THR A 83 12.31 -8.74 -0.18
CA THR A 83 11.29 -9.07 -1.20
C THR A 83 10.65 -7.79 -1.73
N THR A 84 10.83 -7.48 -3.02
CA THR A 84 9.75 -6.79 -3.75
C THR A 84 8.55 -7.73 -3.69
N ASN A 85 7.56 -7.42 -2.87
CA ASN A 85 6.31 -8.17 -2.83
C ASN A 85 5.23 -7.31 -3.49
N ALA A 86 4.21 -7.94 -4.08
CA ALA A 86 3.17 -7.22 -4.82
C ALA A 86 2.57 -6.03 -4.02
N MET A 87 2.42 -6.20 -2.70
CA MET A 87 1.89 -5.15 -1.83
C MET A 87 2.81 -3.95 -1.67
N SER A 88 4.14 -4.12 -1.68
CA SER A 88 5.07 -2.99 -1.63
C SER A 88 4.97 -2.14 -2.89
N ILE A 89 4.71 -2.75 -4.04
CA ILE A 89 4.50 -2.03 -5.30
C ILE A 89 3.22 -1.19 -5.23
N LEU A 90 2.10 -1.75 -4.77
CA LEU A 90 0.85 -0.99 -4.61
C LEU A 90 1.00 0.17 -3.63
N MET A 91 1.74 -0.04 -2.52
CA MET A 91 2.01 1.03 -1.55
C MET A 91 2.90 2.15 -2.14
N GLU A 92 3.88 1.80 -2.97
CA GLU A 92 4.67 2.80 -3.71
C GLU A 92 3.79 3.59 -4.70
N GLU A 93 2.81 2.93 -5.33
CA GLU A 93 1.83 3.57 -6.20
C GLU A 93 0.89 4.51 -5.44
N HIS A 94 0.42 4.13 -4.24
CA HIS A 94 -0.33 5.01 -3.34
C HIS A 94 0.45 6.28 -3.00
N ILE A 95 1.76 6.15 -2.74
CA ILE A 95 2.63 7.33 -2.52
C ILE A 95 2.64 8.21 -3.77
N ALA A 96 2.76 7.62 -4.97
CA ALA A 96 2.73 8.38 -6.21
C ALA A 96 1.35 9.05 -6.46
N LEU A 97 0.24 8.36 -6.17
CA LEU A 97 -1.12 8.89 -6.28
C LEU A 97 -1.38 10.02 -5.29
N ALA A 98 -0.93 9.88 -4.04
CA ALA A 98 -1.03 10.95 -3.03
C ALA A 98 -0.25 12.22 -3.45
N ARG A 99 0.93 12.06 -4.09
CA ARG A 99 1.67 13.18 -4.67
C ARG A 99 0.91 13.81 -5.84
N MET A 100 0.36 12.97 -6.73
CA MET A 100 -0.46 13.43 -7.85
C MET A 100 -1.69 14.21 -7.36
N SER A 101 -2.31 13.76 -6.27
CA SER A 101 -3.43 14.44 -5.63
C SER A 101 -3.06 15.86 -5.21
N ARG A 102 -1.90 16.07 -4.56
CA ARG A 102 -1.39 17.41 -4.21
C ARG A 102 -1.09 18.28 -5.43
N VAL A 103 -0.58 17.68 -6.52
CA VAL A 103 -0.39 18.37 -7.80
C VAL A 103 -1.73 18.89 -8.32
N PHE A 104 -2.77 18.06 -8.29
CA PHE A 104 -4.13 18.45 -8.69
C PHE A 104 -4.72 19.55 -7.80
N GLU A 105 -4.63 19.43 -6.48
CA GLU A 105 -5.07 20.47 -5.53
C GLU A 105 -4.44 21.83 -5.88
N THR A 106 -3.12 21.84 -6.09
CA THR A 106 -2.39 23.07 -6.44
C THR A 106 -2.78 23.61 -7.82
N LEU A 107 -3.06 22.72 -8.79
CA LEU A 107 -3.58 23.14 -10.10
C LEU A 107 -4.96 23.80 -9.96
N ALA A 108 -5.88 23.21 -9.19
CA ALA A 108 -7.21 23.77 -8.95
C ALA A 108 -7.14 25.17 -8.35
N GLU A 109 -6.19 25.43 -7.44
CA GLU A 109 -5.98 26.76 -6.87
C GLU A 109 -5.48 27.80 -7.89
N LYS A 110 -4.63 27.38 -8.83
CA LYS A 110 -3.97 28.24 -9.82
C LYS A 110 -4.79 28.48 -11.09
N ILE A 111 -5.66 27.55 -11.47
CA ILE A 111 -6.56 27.70 -12.64
C ILE A 111 -7.30 29.04 -12.54
N GLY A 112 -7.26 29.83 -13.61
CA GLY A 112 -7.92 31.13 -13.69
C GLY A 112 -7.26 32.27 -12.89
N LYS A 113 -6.20 31.99 -12.11
CA LYS A 113 -5.42 33.02 -11.39
C LYS A 113 -4.08 33.29 -12.06
N ASN A 114 -3.37 32.23 -12.45
CA ASN A 114 -2.04 32.32 -13.06
C ASN A 114 -2.00 31.54 -14.37
N PRO A 115 -1.21 31.99 -15.38
CA PRO A 115 -0.99 31.20 -16.59
C PRO A 115 -0.26 29.90 -16.24
N LEU A 116 -0.90 28.78 -16.52
CA LEU A 116 -0.31 27.45 -16.48
C LEU A 116 0.09 27.04 -17.90
N SER A 117 1.17 26.29 -18.07
CA SER A 117 1.53 25.81 -19.40
C SER A 117 0.57 24.71 -19.86
N ASN A 118 0.17 24.75 -21.14
CA ASN A 118 -0.71 23.73 -21.73
C ASN A 118 -0.11 22.33 -21.56
N ALA A 119 1.20 22.22 -21.77
CA ALA A 119 1.95 20.98 -21.62
C ALA A 119 1.84 20.40 -20.20
N LEU A 120 1.81 21.23 -19.15
CA LEU A 120 1.65 20.75 -17.77
C LEU A 120 0.23 20.18 -17.55
N LEU A 121 -0.81 20.87 -18.02
CA LEU A 121 -2.20 20.44 -17.83
C LEU A 121 -2.52 19.13 -18.59
N GLU A 122 -2.05 19.04 -19.84
CA GLU A 122 -2.15 17.81 -20.63
C GLU A 122 -1.38 16.68 -19.97
N TRP A 123 -0.14 16.92 -19.55
CA TRP A 123 0.69 15.92 -18.90
C TRP A 123 0.07 15.42 -17.58
N VAL A 124 -0.40 16.31 -16.70
CA VAL A 124 -0.99 15.91 -15.41
C VAL A 124 -2.24 15.05 -15.63
N SER A 125 -3.16 15.48 -16.49
CA SER A 125 -4.39 14.72 -16.76
C SER A 125 -4.11 13.35 -17.39
N SER A 126 -3.21 13.27 -18.37
CA SER A 126 -2.80 11.99 -18.98
C SER A 126 -2.06 11.08 -18.00
N THR A 127 -1.20 11.65 -17.16
CA THR A 127 -0.42 10.87 -16.18
C THR A 127 -1.31 10.30 -15.09
N ALA A 128 -2.31 11.05 -14.64
CA ALA A 128 -3.28 10.59 -13.66
C ALA A 128 -4.09 9.39 -14.18
N ILE A 129 -4.68 9.48 -15.39
CA ILE A 129 -5.37 8.35 -16.04
C ILE A 129 -4.48 7.12 -16.07
N MET A 130 -3.23 7.32 -16.45
CA MET A 130 -2.28 6.24 -16.64
C MET A 130 -1.81 5.61 -15.33
N LEU A 131 -1.56 6.39 -14.28
CA LEU A 131 -1.11 5.89 -12.97
C LEU A 131 -2.26 5.20 -12.24
N ASP A 132 -3.40 5.89 -12.18
CA ASP A 132 -4.57 5.49 -11.41
C ASP A 132 -5.29 4.33 -12.11
N THR A 133 -5.83 4.58 -13.30
CA THR A 133 -6.73 3.62 -13.97
C THR A 133 -6.01 2.50 -14.73
N LYS A 134 -4.84 2.80 -15.32
CA LYS A 134 -4.16 1.85 -16.23
C LYS A 134 -3.12 1.00 -15.54
N VAL A 135 -2.67 1.40 -14.36
CA VAL A 135 -1.66 0.69 -13.59
C VAL A 135 -2.24 0.25 -12.26
N HIS A 136 -2.55 1.19 -11.37
CA HIS A 136 -2.94 0.90 -10.00
C HIS A 136 -4.22 0.06 -9.92
N HIS A 137 -5.38 0.63 -10.26
CA HIS A 137 -6.64 -0.11 -10.26
C HIS A 137 -6.58 -1.35 -11.17
N LYS A 138 -5.80 -1.31 -12.25
CA LYS A 138 -5.70 -2.45 -13.16
C LYS A 138 -5.02 -3.66 -12.52
N LYS A 139 -4.05 -3.43 -11.64
CA LYS A 139 -3.38 -4.46 -10.84
C LYS A 139 -4.34 -5.02 -9.78
N GLU A 140 -5.17 -4.16 -9.21
CA GLU A 140 -6.14 -4.54 -8.17
C GLU A 140 -7.30 -5.35 -8.78
N ASP A 141 -7.92 -4.83 -9.84
CA ASP A 141 -9.06 -5.43 -10.55
C ASP A 141 -8.75 -6.82 -11.09
N ILE A 142 -7.64 -6.99 -11.82
CA ILE A 142 -7.39 -8.26 -12.52
C ILE A 142 -6.88 -9.33 -11.55
N PHE A 143 -6.17 -8.95 -10.50
CA PHE A 143 -5.40 -9.91 -9.72
C PHE A 143 -5.75 -9.88 -8.25
N MET A 144 -5.61 -8.75 -7.57
CA MET A 144 -5.81 -8.72 -6.13
C MET A 144 -7.25 -9.05 -5.74
N MET A 145 -8.24 -8.44 -6.39
CA MET A 145 -9.65 -8.65 -6.08
C MET A 145 -10.10 -10.06 -6.46
N ILE A 146 -9.72 -10.55 -7.65
CA ILE A 146 -10.07 -11.91 -8.11
C ILE A 146 -9.46 -12.99 -7.20
N PHE A 147 -8.18 -12.85 -6.83
CA PHE A 147 -7.53 -13.80 -5.94
C PHE A 147 -8.12 -13.74 -4.53
N LEU A 148 -8.32 -12.54 -4.00
CA LEU A 148 -8.90 -12.38 -2.67
C LEU A 148 -10.33 -12.94 -2.62
N GLU A 149 -11.14 -12.71 -3.65
CA GLU A 149 -12.48 -13.28 -3.75
C GLU A 149 -12.45 -14.82 -3.76
N ARG A 150 -11.51 -15.43 -4.51
CA ARG A 150 -11.32 -16.88 -4.53
C ARG A 150 -10.93 -17.41 -3.15
N VAL A 151 -9.90 -16.84 -2.52
CA VAL A 151 -9.35 -17.31 -1.25
C VAL A 151 -10.37 -17.15 -0.12
N LEU A 152 -11.12 -16.05 -0.09
CA LEU A 152 -12.17 -15.85 0.92
C LEU A 152 -13.28 -16.91 0.78
N LYS A 153 -13.71 -17.25 -0.44
CA LYS A 153 -14.68 -18.33 -0.69
C LYS A 153 -14.17 -19.68 -0.18
N GLU A 154 -12.89 -20.00 -0.43
CA GLU A 154 -12.25 -21.23 0.06
C GLU A 154 -12.21 -21.32 1.59
N HIS A 155 -12.09 -20.17 2.27
CA HIS A 155 -12.09 -20.07 3.73
C HIS A 155 -13.51 -20.00 4.34
N GLY A 156 -14.57 -20.25 3.55
CA GLY A 156 -15.95 -20.28 4.03
C GLY A 156 -16.55 -18.91 4.32
N GLU A 157 -15.91 -17.82 3.90
CA GLU A 157 -16.51 -16.49 3.93
C GLU A 157 -17.58 -16.42 2.83
N SER A 158 -18.83 -16.23 3.24
CA SER A 158 -19.95 -16.09 2.31
C SER A 158 -19.84 -14.77 1.53
N PRO A 159 -20.28 -14.73 0.26
CA PRO A 159 -20.49 -13.48 -0.48
C PRO A 159 -21.41 -12.45 0.22
N ASN A 160 -22.13 -12.87 1.27
CA ASN A 160 -22.99 -12.02 2.09
C ASN A 160 -22.45 -11.82 3.53
N SER A 161 -21.24 -12.27 3.87
CA SER A 161 -20.64 -12.04 5.20
C SER A 161 -20.36 -10.54 5.39
N ARG A 162 -20.29 -10.01 6.63
CA ARG A 162 -19.95 -8.58 6.85
C ARG A 162 -18.55 -8.19 6.33
N ILE A 163 -17.67 -9.17 6.13
CA ILE A 163 -16.33 -8.96 5.55
C ILE A 163 -16.46 -8.83 4.02
N PHE A 164 -17.38 -9.60 3.43
CA PHE A 164 -17.70 -9.59 2.00
C PHE A 164 -18.80 -8.60 1.62
N SER A 165 -19.57 -8.06 2.58
CA SER A 165 -20.82 -7.37 2.27
C SER A 165 -20.54 -6.29 1.24
N ARG A 166 -21.51 -6.09 0.34
CA ARG A 166 -21.54 -5.19 -0.83
C ARG A 166 -20.99 -3.75 -0.64
N THR A 167 -20.44 -3.44 0.53
CA THR A 167 -19.85 -2.21 1.02
C THR A 167 -18.32 -2.13 0.99
N SER A 168 -17.55 -3.23 0.82
CA SER A 168 -16.06 -3.13 0.78
C SER A 168 -15.50 -3.36 -0.63
N LEU A 169 -15.40 -4.61 -1.10
CA LEU A 169 -14.82 -4.93 -2.41
C LEU A 169 -15.64 -4.34 -3.56
N LYS A 170 -16.96 -4.59 -3.57
CA LYS A 170 -17.83 -4.00 -4.59
C LYS A 170 -17.77 -2.47 -4.58
N THR A 171 -17.67 -1.85 -3.41
CA THR A 171 -17.60 -0.40 -3.33
C THR A 171 -16.28 0.14 -3.86
N ILE A 172 -15.18 -0.57 -3.66
CA ILE A 172 -13.88 -0.27 -4.29
C ILE A 172 -14.01 -0.38 -5.83
N GLU A 173 -14.64 -1.44 -6.35
CA GLU A 173 -14.91 -1.58 -7.80
C GLU A 173 -15.78 -0.43 -8.36
N ASP A 174 -16.85 -0.06 -7.64
CA ASP A 174 -17.74 1.05 -8.02
C ASP A 174 -16.95 2.39 -8.01
N GLU A 175 -16.06 2.59 -7.03
CA GLU A 175 -15.16 3.76 -6.94
C GLU A 175 -14.12 3.79 -8.09
N HIS A 176 -13.57 2.65 -8.50
CA HIS A 176 -12.66 2.59 -9.66
C HIS A 176 -13.32 3.12 -10.93
N GLU A 177 -14.56 2.71 -11.19
CA GLU A 177 -15.30 3.18 -12.36
C GLU A 177 -15.69 4.65 -12.23
N GLU A 178 -16.05 5.13 -11.04
CA GLU A 178 -16.33 6.55 -10.80
C GLU A 178 -15.07 7.42 -11.02
N LEU A 179 -13.92 7.05 -10.44
CA LEU A 179 -12.64 7.75 -10.64
C LEU A 179 -12.24 7.82 -12.11
N LYS A 180 -12.42 6.71 -12.84
CA LYS A 180 -12.17 6.64 -14.29
C LYS A 180 -13.06 7.58 -15.09
N ILE A 181 -14.34 7.71 -14.72
CA ILE A 181 -15.27 8.66 -15.35
C ILE A 181 -14.82 10.10 -15.07
N ILE A 182 -14.49 10.43 -13.81
CA ILE A 182 -14.05 11.77 -13.43
C ILE A 182 -12.76 12.14 -14.17
N LEU A 183 -11.78 11.23 -14.25
CA LEU A 183 -10.52 11.49 -14.96
C LEU A 183 -10.70 11.72 -16.46
N ALA A 184 -11.59 10.95 -17.11
CA ALA A 184 -11.93 11.18 -18.51
C ALA A 184 -12.59 12.55 -18.72
N ASP A 185 -13.46 12.94 -17.79
CA ASP A 185 -14.12 14.25 -17.77
C ASP A 185 -13.13 15.39 -17.52
N ILE A 186 -12.17 15.24 -16.60
CA ILE A 186 -11.05 16.18 -16.41
C ILE A 186 -10.28 16.36 -17.72
N GLN A 187 -9.94 15.28 -18.42
CA GLN A 187 -9.19 15.38 -19.68
C GLN A 187 -9.96 16.18 -20.74
N ASN A 188 -11.28 16.01 -20.82
CA ASN A 188 -12.13 16.80 -21.72
C ASN A 188 -12.22 18.28 -21.27
N LYS A 189 -12.37 18.52 -19.97
CA LYS A 189 -12.42 19.87 -19.39
C LYS A 189 -11.08 20.61 -19.52
N VAL A 190 -9.94 19.91 -19.50
CA VAL A 190 -8.63 20.48 -19.82
C VAL A 190 -8.64 21.04 -21.25
N LYS A 191 -9.07 20.26 -22.25
CA LYS A 191 -9.19 20.75 -23.64
C LYS A 191 -10.08 22.00 -23.70
N TRP A 192 -11.23 21.96 -23.04
CA TRP A 192 -12.18 23.07 -22.99
C TRP A 192 -11.57 24.33 -22.35
N TYR A 193 -10.77 24.17 -21.29
CA TYR A 193 -10.04 25.25 -20.63
C TYR A 193 -8.95 25.85 -21.54
N LEU A 194 -8.20 25.00 -22.24
CA LEU A 194 -7.14 25.44 -23.17
C LEU A 194 -7.71 26.23 -24.36
N GLU A 195 -8.91 25.90 -24.80
CA GLU A 195 -9.66 26.66 -25.81
C GLU A 195 -10.27 27.98 -25.29
N LYS A 196 -10.00 28.35 -24.02
CA LYS A 196 -10.46 29.58 -23.36
C LYS A 196 -11.99 29.75 -23.38
N LYS A 197 -12.71 28.65 -23.23
CA LYS A 197 -14.18 28.66 -23.24
C LYS A 197 -14.72 29.25 -21.94
N LYS A 198 -15.86 29.94 -22.02
CA LYS A 198 -16.47 30.63 -20.88
C LYS A 198 -16.87 29.63 -19.79
N GLY A 199 -16.39 29.85 -18.56
CA GLY A 199 -16.71 29.00 -17.40
C GLY A 199 -15.90 27.70 -17.30
N ALA A 200 -14.95 27.47 -18.21
CA ALA A 200 -14.12 26.26 -18.20
C ALA A 200 -13.18 26.16 -16.99
N ASP A 201 -12.83 27.30 -16.39
CA ASP A 201 -12.05 27.37 -15.17
C ASP A 201 -12.80 26.78 -13.97
N LEU A 202 -14.06 27.17 -13.76
CA LEU A 202 -14.88 26.70 -12.65
C LEU A 202 -15.21 25.21 -12.80
N THR A 203 -15.55 24.76 -14.01
CA THR A 203 -15.91 23.35 -14.23
C THR A 203 -14.70 22.43 -14.13
N LEU A 204 -13.53 22.84 -14.61
CA LEU A 204 -12.29 22.08 -14.46
C LEU A 204 -11.87 21.99 -12.99
N LYS A 205 -11.92 23.10 -12.25
CA LYS A 205 -11.65 23.10 -10.80
C LYS A 205 -12.57 22.14 -10.05
N LYS A 206 -13.87 22.17 -10.36
CA LYS A 206 -14.82 21.27 -9.72
C LYS A 206 -14.46 19.80 -9.97
N ALA A 207 -14.23 19.43 -11.23
CA ALA A 207 -13.88 18.05 -11.58
C ALA A 207 -12.58 17.59 -10.91
N ILE A 208 -11.57 18.46 -10.84
CA ILE A 208 -10.32 18.18 -10.12
C ILE A 208 -10.58 17.94 -8.63
N ASN A 209 -11.37 18.79 -7.98
CA ASN A 209 -11.68 18.64 -6.55
C ASN A 209 -12.50 17.37 -6.27
N ASP A 210 -13.45 17.04 -7.15
CA ASP A 210 -14.23 15.80 -7.06
C ASP A 210 -13.31 14.58 -7.16
N TYR A 211 -12.34 14.59 -8.09
CA TYR A 211 -11.33 13.54 -8.24
C TYR A 211 -10.45 13.38 -6.99
N VAL A 212 -9.86 14.48 -6.52
CA VAL A 212 -8.98 14.49 -5.34
C VAL A 212 -9.70 13.93 -4.12
N HIS A 213 -10.94 14.37 -3.89
CA HIS A 213 -11.74 13.95 -2.76
C HIS A 213 -12.05 12.45 -2.81
N LEU A 214 -12.52 11.96 -3.96
CA LEU A 214 -12.86 10.55 -4.12
C LEU A 214 -11.62 9.66 -4.01
N LEU A 215 -10.50 10.05 -4.62
CA LEU A 215 -9.24 9.30 -4.58
C LEU A 215 -8.72 9.16 -3.15
N GLN A 216 -8.82 10.21 -2.32
CA GLN A 216 -8.41 10.14 -0.91
C GLN A 216 -9.25 9.15 -0.11
N ILE A 217 -10.58 9.22 -0.25
CA ILE A 217 -11.51 8.30 0.42
C ILE A 217 -11.27 6.85 -0.02
N HIS A 218 -11.02 6.67 -1.31
CA HIS A 218 -10.77 5.40 -1.94
C HIS A 218 -9.49 4.75 -1.39
N MET A 219 -8.34 5.45 -1.45
CA MET A 219 -7.06 4.95 -0.92
C MET A 219 -7.15 4.64 0.59
N GLU A 220 -7.82 5.49 1.38
CA GLU A 220 -8.03 5.22 2.81
C GLU A 220 -8.80 3.91 3.05
N ARG A 221 -9.72 3.56 2.15
CA ARG A 221 -10.50 2.32 2.23
C ARG A 221 -9.65 1.11 1.89
N GLU A 222 -8.79 1.22 0.89
CA GLU A 222 -7.88 0.14 0.51
C GLU A 222 -6.91 -0.17 1.63
N ASP A 223 -6.28 0.87 2.19
CA ASP A 223 -5.36 0.77 3.32
C ASP A 223 -6.00 0.14 4.55
N LYS A 224 -7.26 0.49 4.82
CA LYS A 224 -7.97 0.06 6.02
C LYS A 224 -8.59 -1.34 5.88
N TYR A 225 -8.94 -1.76 4.67
CA TYR A 225 -9.72 -2.99 4.47
C TYR A 225 -9.10 -3.93 3.43
N LEU A 226 -8.80 -3.47 2.23
CA LEU A 226 -8.34 -4.32 1.12
C LEU A 226 -6.96 -4.92 1.38
N PHE A 227 -5.97 -4.08 1.72
CA PHE A 227 -4.61 -4.54 1.94
C PHE A 227 -4.48 -5.41 3.20
N PRO A 228 -5.12 -5.09 4.35
CA PRO A 228 -5.12 -5.98 5.51
C PRO A 228 -5.71 -7.36 5.23
N LEU A 229 -6.80 -7.45 4.43
CA LEU A 229 -7.37 -8.73 4.00
C LEU A 229 -6.39 -9.50 3.11
N SER A 230 -5.74 -8.80 2.18
CA SER A 230 -4.73 -9.37 1.30
C SER A 230 -3.56 -9.98 2.09
N TYR A 231 -3.02 -9.28 3.08
CA TYR A 231 -1.98 -9.81 3.97
C TYR A 231 -2.42 -10.98 4.85
N LYS A 232 -3.71 -11.02 5.20
CA LYS A 232 -4.26 -12.06 6.07
C LYS A 232 -4.47 -13.37 5.35
N TYR A 233 -4.89 -13.32 4.08
CA TYR A 233 -5.39 -14.49 3.37
C TYR A 233 -4.51 -14.95 2.20
N LEU A 234 -3.77 -14.05 1.55
CA LEU A 234 -2.93 -14.43 0.40
C LEU A 234 -1.64 -15.10 0.86
N THR A 235 -1.29 -16.21 0.20
CA THR A 235 -0.06 -16.95 0.46
C THR A 235 1.16 -16.32 -0.21
N GLU A 236 2.37 -16.78 0.12
CA GLU A 236 3.59 -16.33 -0.60
C GLU A 236 3.55 -16.70 -2.09
N ASP A 237 2.94 -17.83 -2.45
CA ASP A 237 2.74 -18.23 -3.86
C ASP A 237 1.75 -17.29 -4.57
N ASP A 238 0.62 -16.95 -3.94
CA ASP A 238 -0.32 -15.98 -4.49
C ASP A 238 0.35 -14.62 -4.71
N MET A 239 1.13 -14.14 -3.74
CA MET A 239 1.88 -12.89 -3.84
C MET A 239 2.94 -12.93 -4.96
N GLY A 240 3.61 -14.07 -5.16
CA GLY A 240 4.56 -14.27 -6.26
C GLY A 240 3.88 -14.22 -7.63
N ARG A 241 2.70 -14.83 -7.76
CA ARG A 241 1.90 -14.76 -9.00
C ARG A 241 1.40 -13.34 -9.27
N MET A 242 0.92 -12.64 -8.24
CA MET A 242 0.52 -11.23 -8.37
C MET A 242 1.66 -10.36 -8.86
N LEU A 243 2.88 -10.57 -8.34
CA LEU A 243 4.05 -9.80 -8.75
C LEU A 243 4.35 -9.97 -10.25
N ALA A 244 4.38 -11.21 -10.75
CA ALA A 244 4.62 -11.48 -12.17
C ALA A 244 3.55 -10.82 -13.07
N GLU A 245 2.31 -10.78 -12.60
CA GLU A 245 1.22 -10.16 -13.33
C GLU A 245 1.25 -8.63 -13.29
N PHE A 246 1.75 -8.03 -12.20
CA PHE A 246 1.98 -6.60 -12.11
C PHE A 246 3.02 -6.15 -13.15
N GLU A 247 4.07 -6.94 -13.33
CA GLU A 247 5.06 -6.72 -14.40
C GLU A 247 4.40 -6.79 -15.79
N ASN A 248 3.49 -7.74 -16.02
CA ASN A 248 2.73 -7.83 -17.28
C ASN A 248 1.84 -6.61 -17.52
N VAL A 249 1.17 -6.09 -16.48
CA VAL A 249 0.39 -4.86 -16.57
C VAL A 249 1.30 -3.72 -17.01
N GLU A 250 2.43 -3.51 -16.33
CA GLU A 250 3.38 -2.45 -16.64
C GLU A 250 3.94 -2.54 -18.06
N LEU A 251 4.28 -3.74 -18.53
CA LEU A 251 4.75 -3.99 -19.89
C LEU A 251 3.70 -3.58 -20.94
N LYS A 252 2.43 -3.92 -20.72
CA LYS A 252 1.32 -3.59 -21.66
C LYS A 252 1.11 -2.09 -21.83
N VAL A 253 1.37 -1.31 -20.79
CA VAL A 253 1.27 0.16 -20.84
C VAL A 253 2.61 0.85 -21.10
N GLY A 254 3.66 0.08 -21.44
CA GLY A 254 4.95 0.61 -21.90
C GLY A 254 5.81 1.22 -20.79
N ILE A 255 5.64 0.75 -19.55
CA ILE A 255 6.35 1.28 -18.37
C ILE A 255 7.41 0.29 -17.95
N LYS A 256 8.57 0.80 -17.55
CA LYS A 256 9.55 0.03 -16.79
C LYS A 256 9.70 0.66 -15.41
N LYS A 257 9.12 0.04 -14.38
CA LYS A 257 9.16 0.46 -12.97
C LYS A 257 8.58 1.86 -12.69
N LEU A 258 8.16 2.08 -11.45
CA LEU A 258 7.55 3.34 -10.99
C LEU A 258 8.52 4.55 -11.03
N ASP A 259 9.84 4.30 -11.05
CA ASP A 259 10.91 5.29 -10.91
C ASP A 259 10.79 6.50 -11.85
N LYS A 260 10.61 6.27 -13.16
CA LYS A 260 10.51 7.36 -14.14
C LYS A 260 9.27 8.24 -13.95
N ARG A 261 8.22 7.74 -13.30
CA ARG A 261 6.96 8.48 -13.09
C ARG A 261 7.04 9.32 -11.83
N LEU A 262 7.60 8.76 -10.76
CA LEU A 262 7.93 9.52 -9.56
C LEU A 262 8.82 10.72 -9.92
N GLU A 263 9.82 10.55 -10.78
CA GLU A 263 10.64 11.65 -11.30
C GLU A 263 9.82 12.75 -11.99
N GLN A 264 8.80 12.38 -12.78
CA GLN A 264 7.97 13.37 -13.49
C GLN A 264 6.99 14.08 -12.55
N ILE A 265 6.43 13.35 -11.56
CA ILE A 265 5.60 13.95 -10.51
C ILE A 265 6.43 14.95 -9.69
N ILE A 266 7.67 14.58 -9.32
CA ILE A 266 8.62 15.49 -8.65
C ILE A 266 8.85 16.75 -9.48
N LYS A 267 9.02 16.62 -10.81
CA LYS A 267 9.18 17.78 -11.70
C LYS A 267 7.93 18.66 -11.72
N ALA A 268 6.74 18.08 -11.72
CA ALA A 268 5.49 18.83 -11.67
C ALA A 268 5.32 19.56 -10.33
N GLU A 269 5.62 18.90 -9.21
CA GLU A 269 5.64 19.53 -7.88
C GLU A 269 6.60 20.73 -7.85
N ALA A 270 7.80 20.59 -8.42
CA ALA A 270 8.77 21.68 -8.52
C ALA A 270 8.26 22.85 -9.38
N ILE A 271 7.66 22.58 -10.56
CA ILE A 271 7.03 23.62 -11.40
C ILE A 271 5.91 24.35 -10.64
N LEU A 272 5.19 23.62 -9.79
CA LEU A 272 4.07 24.16 -9.03
C LEU A 272 4.48 24.78 -7.69
N ASN A 273 5.76 24.72 -7.30
CA ASN A 273 6.28 25.17 -6.00
C ASN A 273 5.59 24.49 -4.80
N ILE A 274 5.29 23.20 -4.93
CA ILE A 274 4.77 22.36 -3.84
C ILE A 274 5.95 21.99 -2.94
N LYS A 275 5.83 22.21 -1.63
CA LYS A 275 6.86 21.88 -0.63
C LYS A 275 6.63 20.51 0.00
#